data_AF-A0AB35MK12-F1
#
_entry.id   AF-A0AB35MK12-F1
#
_cell.length_a   1.000
_cell.length_b   1.000
_cell.length_c   1.000
_cell.angle_alpha   90.00
_cell.angle_beta   90.00
_cell.angle_gamma   90.00
#
_symmetry.space_group_name_H-M   'P 1'
#
loop_
_entity.id
_entity.type
_entity.pdbx_description
1 polymer ?
#
loop_
_entity_poly.entity_id
_entity_poly.type
_entity_poly.pdbx_seq_one_letter_code
_entity_poly.pdbx_strand_id
1 'polypeptide(L)'
;MAHRRIAPGLGLALAFVALASCGSAHDVGDLDADDSPVARYDWDPADGGDSALMEGTLELIDGCLCIVGAGETDGLITVPVFSRSLTSWDADSRVLTYAGRDYALGDPVSAGGGWGPPTSAMIIPGACEPDAWGEVMHVQSPDLEPYAD
;
A
#
# COMPACT_ATOMS: atom_id res chain seq x y z
N MET A 1 39.99 57.67 -36.83
CA MET A 1 39.93 57.19 -38.24
C MET A 1 40.69 55.87 -38.34
N ALA A 2 40.17 54.95 -39.15
CA ALA A 2 40.64 53.57 -39.45
C ALA A 2 40.51 52.57 -38.28
N HIS A 3 39.53 51.65 -38.18
CA HIS A 3 38.91 50.62 -39.05
C HIS A 3 39.78 49.42 -39.46
N ARG A 4 39.18 48.22 -39.23
CA ARG A 4 39.43 46.83 -39.75
C ARG A 4 40.27 45.91 -38.83
N ARG A 5 39.99 44.61 -38.64
CA ARG A 5 39.02 43.59 -39.15
C ARG A 5 39.09 42.38 -38.16
N ILE A 6 37.97 41.84 -37.64
CA ILE A 6 37.35 40.51 -37.92
C ILE A 6 38.39 39.41 -38.29
N ALA A 7 38.52 38.27 -37.59
CA ALA A 7 37.67 37.06 -37.70
C ALA A 7 38.10 35.95 -36.68
N PRO A 8 37.59 34.70 -36.70
CA PRO A 8 36.80 34.10 -35.61
C PRO A 8 37.37 32.77 -35.06
N GLY A 9 36.72 32.21 -34.04
CA GLY A 9 36.69 30.77 -33.83
C GLY A 9 37.48 30.27 -32.62
N LEU A 10 36.76 29.77 -31.62
CA LEU A 10 36.75 28.33 -31.35
C LEU A 10 35.51 28.03 -30.51
N GLY A 11 34.54 27.36 -31.13
CA GLY A 11 33.36 26.88 -30.44
C GLY A 11 33.78 25.86 -29.39
N LEU A 12 33.45 26.13 -28.13
CA LEU A 12 33.45 25.11 -27.10
C LEU A 12 32.02 24.58 -26.99
N ALA A 13 31.81 23.43 -27.62
CA ALA A 13 30.61 22.63 -27.49
C ALA A 13 30.42 22.29 -26.00
N LEU A 14 29.40 22.87 -25.35
CA LEU A 14 28.93 22.38 -24.08
C LEU A 14 28.18 21.08 -24.32
N ALA A 15 28.84 19.99 -23.94
CA ALA A 15 28.29 18.65 -23.96
C ALA A 15 27.03 18.58 -23.10
N PHE A 16 25.91 18.25 -23.74
CA PHE A 16 24.70 17.76 -23.11
C PHE A 16 25.04 16.45 -22.38
N VAL A 17 25.25 16.52 -21.07
CA VAL A 17 25.19 15.33 -20.22
C VAL A 17 23.71 15.12 -19.87
N ALA A 18 23.01 14.43 -20.75
CA ALA A 18 21.73 13.82 -20.41
C ALA A 18 22.03 12.73 -19.39
N LEU A 19 21.79 13.03 -18.10
CA LEU A 19 21.68 12.00 -17.07
C LEU A 19 20.44 11.18 -17.42
N ALA A 20 20.63 10.13 -18.21
CA ALA A 20 19.69 9.03 -18.30
C ALA A 20 19.64 8.40 -16.91
N SER A 21 18.69 8.85 -16.08
CA SER A 21 18.40 8.16 -14.84
C SER A 21 17.72 6.85 -15.23
N CYS A 22 18.50 5.79 -15.37
CA CYS A 22 17.97 4.43 -15.20
C CYS A 22 17.64 4.24 -13.72
N GLY A 23 16.60 4.94 -13.26
CA GLY A 23 15.75 4.40 -12.23
C GLY A 23 14.85 3.44 -12.98
N SER A 24 15.11 2.14 -12.87
CA SER A 24 14.08 1.16 -13.16
C SER A 24 12.89 1.60 -12.33
N ALA A 25 11.81 2.05 -12.97
CA ALA A 25 10.52 2.08 -12.32
C ALA A 25 10.31 0.64 -11.84
N HIS A 26 10.49 0.41 -10.55
CA HIS A 26 9.90 -0.76 -9.93
C HIS A 26 8.41 -0.52 -10.13
N ASP A 27 7.87 -1.26 -11.10
CA ASP A 27 6.44 -1.44 -11.26
C ASP A 27 6.02 -2.15 -9.98
N VAL A 28 5.82 -1.38 -8.92
CA VAL A 28 5.20 -1.81 -7.67
C VAL A 28 3.72 -2.00 -8.05
N GLY A 29 3.50 -3.04 -8.84
CA GLY A 29 2.30 -3.19 -9.64
C GLY A 29 1.09 -3.37 -8.76
N ASP A 30 -0.07 -3.20 -9.38
CA ASP A 30 -1.42 -3.66 -9.02
C ASP A 30 -1.48 -4.66 -7.84
N LEU A 31 -2.60 -4.69 -7.11
CA LEU A 31 -2.85 -5.54 -5.94
C LEU A 31 -2.27 -6.97 -6.06
N ASP A 32 -2.25 -7.53 -7.27
CA ASP A 32 -1.75 -8.85 -7.61
C ASP A 32 -0.26 -9.03 -7.91
N ALA A 33 0.55 -7.97 -7.83
CA ALA A 33 2.00 -8.04 -7.99
C ALA A 33 2.66 -8.84 -6.87
N ASP A 34 3.80 -9.47 -7.17
CA ASP A 34 4.57 -10.28 -6.22
C ASP A 34 5.12 -9.43 -5.05
N ASP A 35 5.33 -8.14 -5.28
CA ASP A 35 5.81 -7.16 -4.30
C ASP A 35 4.69 -6.27 -3.72
N SER A 36 3.42 -6.59 -3.99
CA SER A 36 2.28 -5.93 -3.36
C SER A 36 2.37 -6.08 -1.84
N PRO A 37 2.21 -5.00 -1.06
CA PRO A 37 2.23 -5.06 0.40
C PRO A 37 0.91 -5.55 1.00
N VAL A 38 -0.11 -5.81 0.17
CA VAL A 38 -1.49 -6.01 0.61
C VAL A 38 -1.85 -7.50 0.65
N ALA A 39 -2.11 -8.01 1.85
CA ALA A 39 -2.70 -9.34 2.04
C ALA A 39 -4.18 -9.34 1.60
N ARG A 40 -4.59 -10.39 0.90
CA ARG A 40 -5.90 -10.44 0.25
C ARG A 40 -6.47 -11.84 0.10
N TYR A 41 -7.77 -11.92 -0.11
CA TYR A 41 -8.48 -13.17 -0.38
C TYR A 41 -9.80 -12.91 -1.10
N ASP A 42 -10.38 -13.96 -1.67
CA ASP A 42 -11.70 -13.89 -2.31
C ASP A 42 -12.80 -14.10 -1.26
N TRP A 43 -13.38 -13.01 -0.78
CA TRP A 43 -14.55 -13.01 0.11
C TRP A 43 -15.76 -12.39 -0.58
N ASP A 44 -16.90 -13.06 -0.46
CA ASP A 44 -18.20 -12.57 -0.89
C ASP A 44 -18.98 -12.01 0.32
N PRO A 45 -19.35 -10.72 0.32
CA PRO A 45 -20.20 -10.14 1.36
C PRO A 45 -21.51 -10.89 1.61
N ALA A 46 -22.01 -11.64 0.63
CA ALA A 46 -23.22 -12.45 0.77
C ALA A 46 -23.05 -13.66 1.71
N ASP A 47 -21.81 -14.11 1.94
CA ASP A 47 -21.51 -15.19 2.89
C ASP A 47 -21.58 -14.72 4.35
N GLY A 48 -21.69 -13.41 4.57
CA GLY A 48 -21.60 -12.78 5.88
C GLY A 48 -20.18 -12.81 6.43
N GLY A 49 -20.06 -12.62 7.74
CA GLY A 49 -18.78 -12.58 8.41
C GLY A 49 -18.91 -12.45 9.92
N ASP A 50 -17.78 -12.62 10.57
CA ASP A 50 -17.59 -12.25 11.95
C ASP A 50 -17.68 -10.73 12.11
N SER A 51 -18.04 -10.29 13.31
CA SER A 51 -18.28 -8.88 13.64
C SER A 51 -17.31 -8.35 14.67
N ALA A 52 -16.16 -9.01 14.83
CA ALA A 52 -15.14 -8.53 15.74
C ALA A 52 -14.47 -7.30 15.11
N LEU A 53 -14.28 -6.27 15.93
CA LEU A 53 -13.98 -4.91 15.48
C LEU A 53 -12.47 -4.67 15.54
N MET A 54 -11.88 -4.31 14.41
CA MET A 54 -10.50 -3.86 14.33
C MET A 54 -10.51 -2.37 14.00
N GLU A 55 -9.79 -1.59 14.80
CA GLU A 55 -9.68 -0.14 14.68
C GLU A 55 -8.22 0.27 14.80
N GLY A 56 -7.80 1.22 13.96
CA GLY A 56 -6.42 1.67 13.99
C GLY A 56 -6.04 2.59 12.84
N THR A 57 -4.75 2.68 12.59
CA THR A 57 -4.17 3.49 11.51
C THR A 57 -3.52 2.60 10.46
N LEU A 58 -3.79 2.90 9.19
CA LEU A 58 -3.18 2.19 8.06
C LEU A 58 -1.70 2.57 7.94
N GLU A 59 -0.80 1.61 8.05
CA GLU A 59 0.65 1.83 8.05
C GLU A 59 1.36 0.83 7.14
N LEU A 60 2.51 1.23 6.59
CA LEU A 60 3.38 0.33 5.84
C LEU A 60 4.59 -0.04 6.70
N ILE A 61 4.61 -1.27 7.21
CA ILE A 61 5.62 -1.76 8.16
C ILE A 61 6.38 -2.92 7.52
N ASP A 62 7.69 -2.74 7.36
CA ASP A 62 8.60 -3.76 6.80
C ASP A 62 8.16 -4.37 5.45
N GLY A 63 7.39 -3.60 4.66
CA GLY A 63 6.89 -4.02 3.36
C GLY A 63 5.50 -4.66 3.38
N CYS A 64 4.83 -4.71 4.54
CA CYS A 64 3.43 -5.13 4.67
C CYS A 64 2.53 -3.94 4.98
N LEU A 65 1.35 -3.91 4.37
CA LEU A 65 0.27 -2.98 4.73
C LEU A 65 -0.42 -3.53 5.98
N CYS A 66 -0.22 -2.86 7.10
CA CYS A 66 -0.70 -3.24 8.41
C CYS A 66 -1.69 -2.21 8.95
N ILE A 67 -2.43 -2.59 9.98
CA ILE A 67 -3.19 -1.67 10.82
C ILE A 67 -2.55 -1.67 12.20
N VAL A 68 -2.13 -0.49 12.65
CA VAL A 68 -1.65 -0.28 14.02
C VAL A 68 -2.87 0.06 14.86
N GLY A 69 -3.21 -0.83 15.78
CA GLY A 69 -4.39 -0.73 16.62
C GLY A 69 -4.45 0.58 17.40
N ALA A 70 -5.67 1.03 17.70
CA ALA A 70 -5.96 2.19 18.53
C ALA A 70 -6.86 1.80 19.72
N GLY A 71 -7.01 2.71 20.69
CA GLY A 71 -7.90 2.48 21.84
C GLY A 71 -7.46 1.30 22.70
N GLU A 72 -8.30 0.26 22.81
CA GLU A 72 -7.99 -0.93 23.63
C GLU A 72 -6.91 -1.83 23.01
N THR A 73 -6.61 -1.67 21.71
CA THR A 73 -5.58 -2.43 20.98
C THR A 73 -4.38 -1.55 20.60
N ASP A 74 -4.20 -0.40 21.26
CA ASP A 74 -3.15 0.58 20.94
C ASP A 74 -1.76 -0.07 20.75
N GLY A 75 -1.16 0.21 19.59
CA GLY A 75 0.17 -0.28 19.22
C GLY A 75 0.23 -1.74 18.76
N LEU A 76 -0.88 -2.48 18.75
CA LEU A 76 -0.92 -3.83 18.19
C LEU A 76 -0.84 -3.75 16.65
N ILE A 77 0.21 -4.33 16.07
CA ILE A 77 0.36 -4.42 14.62
C ILE A 77 -0.44 -5.63 14.13
N THR A 78 -1.43 -5.38 13.29
CA THR A 78 -2.30 -6.40 12.71
C THR A 78 -2.12 -6.44 11.20
N VAL A 79 -2.02 -7.63 10.61
CA VAL A 79 -2.09 -7.81 9.15
C VAL A 79 -3.56 -7.98 8.75
N PRO A 80 -4.18 -6.98 8.10
CA PRO A 80 -5.48 -7.14 7.49
C PRO A 80 -5.39 -7.94 6.18
N VAL A 81 -6.24 -8.94 6.03
CA VAL A 81 -6.44 -9.66 4.77
C VAL A 81 -7.72 -9.13 4.13
N PHE A 82 -7.57 -8.30 3.11
CA PHE A 82 -8.69 -7.59 2.49
C PHE A 82 -9.39 -8.41 1.41
N SER A 83 -10.68 -8.19 1.21
CA SER A 83 -11.40 -8.76 0.08
C SER A 83 -10.86 -8.21 -1.25
N ARG A 84 -10.38 -9.11 -2.11
CA ARG A 84 -9.80 -8.76 -3.42
C ARG A 84 -10.79 -8.03 -4.32
N SER A 85 -12.08 -8.36 -4.25
CA SER A 85 -13.12 -7.73 -5.07
C SER A 85 -13.41 -6.28 -4.69
N LEU A 86 -13.05 -5.88 -3.47
CA LEU A 86 -13.24 -4.54 -2.94
C LEU A 86 -11.96 -3.71 -2.92
N THR A 87 -10.80 -4.32 -3.19
CA THR A 87 -9.50 -3.71 -2.92
C THR A 87 -8.74 -3.46 -4.21
N SER A 88 -8.07 -2.31 -4.28
CA SER A 88 -6.94 -2.09 -5.18
C SER A 88 -5.83 -1.34 -4.46
N TRP A 89 -4.61 -1.48 -4.96
CA TRP A 89 -3.43 -0.80 -4.43
C TRP A 89 -2.76 -0.01 -5.55
N ASP A 90 -2.58 1.29 -5.33
CA ASP A 90 -1.71 2.14 -6.14
C ASP A 90 -0.41 2.33 -5.38
N ALA A 91 0.66 1.71 -5.85
CA ALA A 91 1.93 1.77 -5.15
C ALA A 91 2.78 3.01 -5.48
N ASP A 92 2.49 3.70 -6.58
CA ASP A 92 3.14 4.98 -6.90
C ASP A 92 2.73 6.04 -5.87
N SER A 93 1.42 6.09 -5.58
CA SER A 93 0.86 7.01 -4.58
C SER A 93 0.78 6.42 -3.17
N ARG A 94 0.97 5.11 -3.02
CA ARG A 94 0.81 4.34 -1.77
C ARG A 94 -0.58 4.50 -1.17
N VAL A 95 -1.58 4.35 -2.02
CA VAL A 95 -3.00 4.49 -1.67
C VAL A 95 -3.69 3.14 -1.79
N LEU A 96 -4.40 2.76 -0.73
CA LEU A 96 -5.34 1.65 -0.74
C LEU A 96 -6.70 2.19 -1.18
N THR A 97 -7.26 1.68 -2.27
CA THR A 97 -8.68 1.89 -2.56
C THR A 97 -9.44 0.69 -2.03
N TYR A 98 -10.41 0.93 -1.14
CA TYR A 98 -11.30 -0.09 -0.61
C TYR A 98 -12.76 0.32 -0.79
N ALA A 99 -13.56 -0.54 -1.42
CA ALA A 99 -14.97 -0.30 -1.74
C ALA A 99 -15.21 1.06 -2.44
N GLY A 100 -14.27 1.45 -3.33
CA GLY A 100 -14.32 2.70 -4.09
C GLY A 100 -13.95 3.96 -3.30
N ARG A 101 -13.38 3.82 -2.10
CA ARG A 101 -12.83 4.91 -1.29
C ARG A 101 -11.33 4.76 -1.16
N ASP A 102 -10.61 5.88 -1.26
CA ASP A 102 -9.16 5.91 -1.13
C ASP A 102 -8.75 6.17 0.33
N TYR A 103 -7.72 5.44 0.77
CA TYR A 103 -7.09 5.53 2.08
C TYR A 103 -5.58 5.66 1.88
N ALA A 104 -5.02 6.75 2.39
CA ALA A 104 -3.58 6.95 2.44
C ALA A 104 -2.98 6.28 3.69
N LEU A 105 -1.67 6.05 3.67
CA LEU A 105 -0.93 5.71 4.89
C LEU A 105 -1.09 6.84 5.91
N GLY A 106 -1.36 6.48 7.16
CA GLY A 106 -1.70 7.39 8.26
C GLY A 106 -3.19 7.64 8.44
N ASP A 107 -4.05 7.18 7.51
CA ASP A 107 -5.50 7.34 7.67
C ASP A 107 -6.06 6.38 8.74
N PRO A 108 -7.02 6.84 9.56
CA PRO A 108 -7.73 5.98 10.49
C PRO A 108 -8.71 5.07 9.73
N VAL A 109 -8.77 3.82 10.16
CA VAL A 109 -9.65 2.79 9.58
C VAL A 109 -10.29 1.94 10.68
N SER A 110 -11.50 1.49 10.42
CA SER A 110 -12.23 0.52 11.22
C SER A 110 -12.85 -0.53 10.30
N ALA A 111 -12.81 -1.80 10.67
CA ALA A 111 -13.46 -2.85 9.92
C ALA A 111 -13.97 -3.97 10.83
N GLY A 112 -15.11 -4.54 10.43
CA GLY A 112 -15.59 -5.82 10.96
C GLY A 112 -14.87 -7.02 10.33
N GLY A 113 -14.72 -8.07 11.12
CA GLY A 113 -14.22 -9.35 10.65
C GLY A 113 -13.89 -10.32 11.77
N GLY A 114 -12.93 -11.20 11.51
CA GLY A 114 -12.52 -12.27 12.44
C GLY A 114 -11.02 -12.48 12.46
N TRP A 115 -10.50 -12.85 13.63
CA TRP A 115 -9.10 -13.22 13.82
C TRP A 115 -8.97 -14.71 13.65
N GLY A 116 -7.96 -15.13 12.88
CA GLY A 116 -7.67 -16.54 12.72
C GLY A 116 -6.42 -16.78 11.90
N PRO A 117 -5.96 -18.04 11.84
CA PRO A 117 -4.76 -18.38 11.09
C PRO A 117 -4.96 -18.12 9.59
N PRO A 118 -3.88 -17.78 8.86
CA PRO A 118 -3.88 -17.81 7.40
C PRO A 118 -4.45 -19.11 6.83
N THR A 119 -5.24 -19.00 5.77
CA THR A 119 -5.78 -20.15 5.04
C THR A 119 -5.16 -20.26 3.65
N SER A 120 -5.30 -21.41 3.00
CA SER A 120 -4.83 -21.59 1.62
C SER A 120 -5.61 -20.77 0.57
N ALA A 121 -6.72 -20.14 0.96
CA ALA A 121 -7.49 -19.24 0.11
C ALA A 121 -6.95 -17.80 0.12
N MET A 122 -6.00 -17.50 1.01
CA MET A 122 -5.42 -16.17 1.17
C MET A 122 -4.10 -16.06 0.41
N ILE A 123 -3.86 -14.89 -0.15
CA ILE A 123 -2.56 -14.48 -0.66
C ILE A 123 -1.99 -13.50 0.36
N ILE A 124 -0.98 -13.96 1.10
CA ILE A 124 -0.26 -13.16 2.09
C ILE A 124 1.14 -12.90 1.55
N PRO A 125 1.50 -11.64 1.24
CA PRO A 125 2.85 -11.28 0.82
C PRO A 125 3.90 -11.75 1.83
N GLY A 126 5.10 -12.11 1.37
CA GLY A 126 6.16 -12.62 2.25
C GLY A 126 6.61 -11.63 3.33
N ALA A 127 6.36 -10.33 3.14
CA ALA A 127 6.62 -9.29 4.12
C ALA A 127 5.54 -9.21 5.23
N CYS A 128 4.38 -9.81 5.01
CA CYS A 128 3.26 -9.82 5.96
C CYS A 128 3.34 -11.04 6.86
N GLU A 129 3.98 -10.87 8.02
CA GLU A 129 4.03 -11.92 9.04
C GLU A 129 2.76 -11.90 9.90
N PRO A 130 2.11 -13.07 10.12
CA PRO A 130 1.05 -13.19 11.13
C PRO A 130 1.55 -12.77 12.52
N ASP A 131 0.62 -12.45 13.41
CA ASP A 131 0.95 -12.01 14.76
C ASP A 131 1.57 -13.12 15.63
N ALA A 132 1.83 -12.81 16.91
CA ALA A 132 2.45 -13.75 17.84
C ALA A 132 1.63 -15.03 18.11
N TRP A 133 0.33 -15.03 17.77
CA TRP A 133 -0.56 -16.19 17.84
C TRP A 133 -0.67 -16.92 16.51
N GLY A 134 0.00 -16.43 15.47
CA GLY A 134 -0.07 -16.96 14.11
C GLY A 134 -1.34 -16.53 13.39
N GLU A 135 -1.99 -15.45 13.84
CA GLU A 135 -3.27 -14.97 13.33
C GLU A 135 -3.10 -13.73 12.44
N VAL A 136 -4.09 -13.54 11.58
CA VAL A 136 -4.29 -12.36 10.74
C VAL A 136 -5.76 -11.94 10.86
N MET A 137 -6.06 -10.67 10.57
CA MET A 137 -7.44 -10.18 10.59
C MET A 137 -8.10 -10.39 9.23
N HIS A 138 -9.13 -11.22 9.18
CA HIS A 138 -9.89 -11.47 7.96
C HIS A 138 -10.93 -10.36 7.84
N VAL A 139 -10.72 -9.41 6.93
CA VAL A 139 -11.64 -8.28 6.79
C VAL A 139 -12.90 -8.75 6.06
N GLN A 140 -14.02 -8.79 6.78
CA GLN A 140 -15.31 -9.29 6.31
C GLN A 140 -16.38 -8.19 6.43
N SER A 141 -15.98 -6.97 6.06
CA SER A 141 -16.81 -5.77 6.04
C SER A 141 -16.83 -5.19 4.63
N PRO A 142 -17.96 -4.68 4.11
CA PRO A 142 -18.00 -3.98 2.83
C PRO A 142 -17.43 -2.56 2.91
N ASP A 143 -17.01 -2.11 4.09
CA ASP A 143 -16.53 -0.77 4.36
C ASP A 143 -15.33 -0.77 5.33
N LEU A 144 -14.48 0.24 5.16
CA LEU A 144 -13.44 0.66 6.11
C LEU A 144 -13.83 2.02 6.68
N GLU A 145 -14.90 2.09 7.45
CA GLU A 145 -15.33 3.36 8.02
C GLU A 145 -14.24 3.94 8.94
N PRO A 146 -13.98 5.27 8.91
CA PRO A 146 -13.03 5.86 9.84
C PRO A 146 -13.54 5.70 11.26
N TYR A 147 -12.61 5.42 12.18
CA TYR A 147 -12.87 5.44 13.61
C TYR A 147 -13.57 6.75 13.99
N ALA A 148 -14.74 6.66 14.64
CA ALA A 148 -15.41 7.82 15.22
C ALA A 148 -14.84 8.03 16.63
N ASP A 149 -13.98 9.05 16.78
CA ASP A 149 -13.45 9.51 18.07
C ASP A 149 -14.54 9.83 19.10
#